data_AF-A0A2K4WAN7-F1
#
_entry.id   AF-A0A2K4WAN7-F1
#
_cell.length_a   1.000
_cell.length_b   1.000
_cell.length_c   1.000
_cell.angle_alpha   90.00
_cell.angle_beta   90.00
_cell.angle_gamma   90.00
#
_symmetry.space_group_name_H-M   'P 1'
#
loop_
_entity.id
_entity.type
_entity.pdbx_description
1 polymer ?
#
loop_
_entity_poly.entity_id
_entity_poly.type
_entity_poly.pdbx_seq_one_letter_code
_entity_poly.pdbx_strand_id
1 'polypeptide(L)'
;MNMMTLRELTEEYILTHDLRSDTVKIYRAAAKSYVKFFGECLACETSHRDMLDWRRSVLERITKRSWNTYSSHLRTVYRYAMEHGLVELKINPLKDTRVIPTKRPKKTVENDVIVRARNWLRFLVQEELSTGKRSEITPAWFWLTVFETFYYTGIRLNALLCLRYENVDLGQRLIRVRGETEKTHREFMIPIPDGLLQHFVLIMDTANRVGFAPTDQIFNVNRYSGYYRRESMNSDQVEAMYKKLTAMAGTRMTPHRFRHTIASELMKQPERNIHITKNLLNHSNIATTMEYIEPDYDLMRDVMNERGHKQAKINYLIRPVTPKCPALATGSAAQMVSLVAGKDLQPTTGKYSERQATEDAVSSDTTAEPLEQIPSVAGKTDSTSSPVFELGEPSSACDTRSESTSMTIDVGKLEYEFCELEDIARWIRENAAGEMAVQDSADTHPATNSEPQAPGEVSEGFDRIPWGDRFAV
;
A
#
# COMPACT_ATOMS: atom_id res chain seq x y z
N MET A 1 33.86 8.54 33.01
CA MET A 1 33.07 7.53 32.27
C MET A 1 33.83 7.15 31.01
N ASN A 2 33.59 5.97 30.41
CA ASN A 2 34.11 5.69 29.06
C ASN A 2 33.28 6.51 28.07
N MET A 3 33.79 7.66 27.65
CA MET A 3 33.12 8.49 26.64
C MET A 3 33.24 7.79 25.30
N MET A 4 32.10 7.54 24.65
CA MET A 4 32.04 6.78 23.40
C MET A 4 31.96 7.70 22.18
N THR A 5 32.50 7.23 21.05
CA THR A 5 32.23 7.80 19.73
C THR A 5 30.79 7.54 19.32
N LEU A 6 30.25 8.32 18.38
CA LEU A 6 28.89 8.08 17.88
C LEU A 6 28.75 6.74 17.15
N ARG A 7 29.84 6.12 16.69
CA ARG A 7 29.81 4.76 16.10
C ARG A 7 29.50 3.73 17.18
N GLU A 8 30.25 3.74 18.28
CA GLU A 8 30.06 2.79 19.39
C GLU A 8 28.66 2.94 20.00
N LEU A 9 28.22 4.17 20.28
CA LEU A 9 26.85 4.45 20.75
C LEU A 9 25.76 3.92 19.80
N THR A 10 26.03 3.92 18.49
CA THR A 10 25.09 3.39 17.49
C THR A 10 25.03 1.86 17.55
N GLU A 11 26.16 1.18 17.72
CA GLU A 11 26.19 -0.27 17.86
C GLU A 11 25.63 -0.73 19.22
N GLU A 12 25.92 -0.04 20.32
CA GLU A 12 25.28 -0.26 21.64
C GLU A 12 23.75 -0.11 21.57
N TYR A 13 23.26 0.90 20.85
CA TYR A 13 21.83 1.07 20.59
C TYR A 13 21.24 -0.08 19.74
N ILE A 14 22.00 -0.61 18.78
CA ILE A 14 21.60 -1.76 17.95
C ILE A 14 21.62 -3.07 18.76
N LEU A 15 22.56 -3.24 19.70
CA LEU A 15 22.66 -4.44 20.54
C LEU A 15 21.55 -4.51 21.60
N THR A 16 21.10 -3.36 22.11
CA THR A 16 20.06 -3.28 23.15
C THR A 16 18.61 -3.29 22.62
N HIS A 17 18.40 -3.15 21.30
CA HIS A 17 17.07 -3.04 20.70
C HIS A 17 16.87 -4.05 19.57
N ASP A 18 15.78 -4.81 19.59
CA ASP A 18 15.38 -5.63 18.44
C ASP A 18 14.97 -4.73 17.25
N LEU A 19 15.87 -4.64 16.27
CA LEU A 19 15.73 -3.78 15.10
C LEU A 19 15.80 -4.62 13.82
N ARG A 20 14.76 -4.54 12.98
CA ARG A 20 14.75 -5.15 11.63
C ARG A 20 16.02 -4.76 10.87
N SER A 21 16.64 -5.72 10.18
CA SER A 21 17.98 -5.58 9.56
C SER A 21 18.13 -4.37 8.62
N ASP A 22 17.09 -3.98 7.88
CA ASP A 22 17.11 -2.76 7.04
C ASP A 22 17.13 -1.46 7.86
N THR A 23 16.52 -1.44 9.04
CA THR A 23 16.63 -0.32 9.99
C THR A 23 18.06 -0.22 10.54
N VAL A 24 18.69 -1.36 10.87
CA VAL A 24 20.10 -1.40 11.29
C VAL A 24 21.03 -0.85 10.20
N LYS A 25 20.80 -1.18 8.92
CA LYS A 25 21.54 -0.59 7.78
C LYS A 25 21.43 0.95 7.76
N ILE A 26 20.25 1.51 8.09
CA ILE A 26 20.04 2.97 8.11
C ILE A 26 20.76 3.63 9.30
N TYR A 27 20.72 3.04 10.50
CA TYR A 27 21.50 3.52 11.65
C TYR A 27 23.01 3.56 11.33
N ARG A 28 23.56 2.45 10.82
CA ARG A 28 24.98 2.35 10.40
C ARG A 28 25.33 3.35 9.28
N ALA A 29 24.44 3.56 8.31
CA ALA A 29 24.65 4.56 7.25
C ALA A 29 24.65 6.00 7.79
N ALA A 30 23.79 6.33 8.75
CA ALA A 30 23.76 7.64 9.39
C ALA A 30 25.03 7.89 10.21
N ALA A 31 25.46 6.93 11.03
CA ALA A 31 26.71 7.01 11.80
C ALA A 31 27.95 7.12 10.90
N LYS A 32 28.02 6.35 9.80
CA LYS A 32 29.08 6.48 8.79
C LYS A 32 29.07 7.85 8.11
N SER A 33 27.90 8.44 7.88
CA SER A 33 27.76 9.80 7.32
C SER A 33 28.17 10.91 8.29
N TYR A 34 28.09 10.66 9.60
CA TYR A 34 28.59 11.57 10.65
C TYR A 34 30.12 11.50 10.74
N VAL A 35 30.68 10.29 10.87
CA VAL A 35 32.14 10.08 10.97
C VAL A 35 32.88 10.59 9.72
N LYS A 36 32.26 10.50 8.53
CA LYS A 36 32.84 11.07 7.30
C LYS A 36 32.97 12.61 7.32
N PHE A 37 32.30 13.32 8.24
CA PHE A 37 32.37 14.77 8.35
C PHE A 37 33.15 15.25 9.57
N PHE A 38 32.92 14.64 10.74
CA PHE A 38 33.57 15.05 12.00
C PHE A 38 34.84 14.25 12.36
N GLY A 39 35.13 13.17 11.62
CA GLY A 39 36.13 12.19 12.03
C GLY A 39 35.62 11.26 13.13
N GLU A 40 36.53 10.58 13.82
CA GLU A 40 36.23 9.69 14.95
C GLU A 40 36.32 10.45 16.27
N CYS A 41 35.56 11.54 16.36
CA CYS A 41 35.37 12.33 17.57
C CYS A 41 34.43 11.66 18.57
N LEU A 42 34.54 12.07 19.84
CA LEU A 42 33.62 11.69 20.90
C LEU A 42 32.26 12.36 20.68
N ALA A 43 31.18 11.66 21.05
CA ALA A 43 29.83 12.21 20.85
C ALA A 43 29.55 13.50 21.67
N CYS A 44 30.29 13.70 22.77
CA CYS A 44 30.22 14.90 23.60
C CYS A 44 30.90 16.15 22.98
N GLU A 45 31.81 15.98 22.03
CA GLU A 45 32.61 17.09 21.46
C GLU A 45 31.84 17.93 20.43
N THR A 46 30.73 17.43 19.90
CA THR A 46 29.98 18.13 18.83
C THR A 46 28.89 19.05 19.37
N SER A 47 29.00 20.33 19.02
CA SER A 47 28.01 21.36 19.32
C SER A 47 26.78 21.23 18.42
N HIS A 48 25.65 21.78 18.89
CA HIS A 48 24.49 22.01 18.03
C HIS A 48 24.84 22.86 16.80
N ARG A 49 25.81 23.79 16.92
CA ARG A 49 26.25 24.60 15.78
C ARG A 49 26.85 23.73 14.67
N ASP A 50 27.70 22.79 15.05
CA ASP A 50 28.46 21.96 14.11
C ASP A 50 27.52 21.00 13.37
N MET A 51 26.47 20.53 14.05
CA MET A 51 25.37 19.79 13.43
C MET A 51 24.60 20.60 12.37
N LEU A 52 24.48 21.92 12.52
CA LEU A 52 23.82 22.79 11.53
C LEU A 52 24.68 23.02 10.29
N ASP A 53 26.01 23.00 10.43
CA ASP A 53 26.95 23.12 9.31
C ASP A 53 27.23 21.77 8.63
N TRP A 54 27.27 20.66 9.39
CA TRP A 54 27.18 19.30 8.83
C TRP A 54 25.93 19.13 7.97
N ARG A 55 24.77 19.54 8.50
CA ARG A 55 23.50 19.58 7.76
C ARG A 55 23.62 20.36 6.46
N ARG A 56 24.30 21.52 6.46
CA ARG A 56 24.49 22.37 5.28
C ARG A 56 25.24 21.59 4.18
N SER A 57 26.43 21.08 4.50
CA SER A 57 27.26 20.32 3.55
C SER A 57 26.60 19.02 3.08
N VAL A 58 25.88 18.33 3.96
CA VAL A 58 25.20 17.08 3.62
C VAL A 58 24.02 17.30 2.66
N LEU A 59 23.31 18.43 2.77
CA LEU A 59 22.16 18.75 1.90
C LEU A 59 22.56 19.15 0.46
N GLU A 60 23.83 19.44 0.21
CA GLU A 60 24.38 19.56 -1.15
C GLU A 60 24.46 18.20 -1.87
N ARG A 61 24.52 17.10 -1.11
CA ARG A 61 24.76 15.74 -1.61
C ARG A 61 23.56 14.79 -1.44
N ILE A 62 22.69 15.00 -0.45
CA ILE A 62 21.53 14.13 -0.18
C ILE A 62 20.22 14.91 -0.07
N THR A 63 19.10 14.23 -0.33
CA THR A 63 17.78 14.88 -0.26
C THR A 63 17.43 15.32 1.17
N LYS A 64 16.63 16.39 1.29
CA LYS A 64 16.02 16.84 2.55
C LYS A 64 15.28 15.72 3.32
N ARG A 65 14.74 14.71 2.63
CA ARG A 65 14.13 13.53 3.26
C ARG A 65 15.19 12.60 3.85
N SER A 66 16.26 12.31 3.11
CA SER A 66 17.40 11.50 3.57
C SER A 66 18.06 12.12 4.80
N TRP A 67 18.28 13.43 4.81
CA TRP A 67 18.77 14.16 5.99
C TRP A 67 17.85 13.97 7.20
N ASN A 68 16.53 14.17 7.04
CA ASN A 68 15.58 13.99 8.14
C ASN A 68 15.58 12.56 8.68
N THR A 69 15.79 11.54 7.82
CA THR A 69 15.97 10.16 8.27
C THR A 69 17.20 10.03 9.15
N TYR A 70 18.39 10.45 8.67
CA TYR A 70 19.65 10.35 9.43
C TYR A 70 19.59 11.13 10.75
N SER A 71 19.15 12.40 10.70
CA SER A 71 18.93 13.23 11.89
C SER A 71 17.98 12.55 12.89
N SER A 72 16.86 11.96 12.43
CA SER A 72 15.93 11.27 13.33
C SER A 72 16.52 10.00 13.96
N HIS A 73 17.36 9.24 13.25
CA HIS A 73 17.98 8.03 13.79
C HIS A 73 19.06 8.40 14.82
N LEU A 74 19.97 9.31 14.47
CA LEU A 74 21.00 9.76 15.40
C LEU A 74 20.43 10.53 16.60
N ARG A 75 19.30 11.23 16.46
CA ARG A 75 18.57 11.81 17.62
C ARG A 75 18.14 10.74 18.62
N THR A 76 17.76 9.55 18.16
CA THR A 76 17.42 8.41 19.04
C THR A 76 18.66 7.87 19.74
N VAL A 77 19.77 7.67 19.00
CA VAL A 77 21.06 7.24 19.59
C VAL A 77 21.55 8.22 20.66
N TYR A 78 21.56 9.53 20.35
CA TYR A 78 21.92 10.57 21.33
C TYR A 78 20.96 10.62 22.52
N ARG A 79 19.67 10.32 22.34
CA ARG A 79 18.72 10.23 23.47
C ARG A 79 19.07 9.04 24.37
N TYR A 80 19.21 7.85 23.81
CA TYR A 80 19.61 6.64 24.52
C TYR A 80 20.92 6.85 25.31
N ALA A 81 21.92 7.48 24.68
CA ALA A 81 23.19 7.80 25.31
C ALA A 81 23.08 8.81 26.48
N MET A 82 22.16 9.78 26.40
CA MET A 82 21.86 10.69 27.51
C MET A 82 21.08 9.98 28.64
N GLU A 83 20.12 9.13 28.30
CA GLU A 83 19.30 8.38 29.26
C GLU A 83 20.11 7.35 30.07
N HIS A 84 21.15 6.76 29.47
CA HIS A 84 22.04 5.78 30.10
C HIS A 84 23.34 6.40 30.66
N GLY A 85 23.49 7.73 30.65
CA GLY A 85 24.67 8.42 31.17
C GLY A 85 25.98 8.15 30.40
N LEU A 86 25.90 7.66 29.16
CA LEU A 86 27.06 7.37 28.30
C LEU A 86 27.69 8.67 27.73
N VAL A 87 26.94 9.78 27.75
CA VAL A 87 27.35 11.08 27.20
C VAL A 87 26.87 12.21 28.11
N GLU A 88 27.79 13.05 28.61
CA GLU A 88 27.54 14.16 29.53
C GLU A 88 26.94 15.42 28.86
N LEU A 89 25.96 15.25 27.95
CA LEU A 89 25.29 16.36 27.25
C LEU A 89 23.94 16.70 27.89
N LYS A 90 23.73 17.99 28.23
CA LYS A 90 22.45 18.50 28.76
C LYS A 90 21.35 18.61 27.70
N ILE A 91 21.72 18.75 26.42
CA ILE A 91 20.79 18.93 25.29
C ILE A 91 21.30 18.12 24.10
N ASN A 92 20.40 17.38 23.46
CA ASN A 92 20.69 16.61 22.24
C ASN A 92 21.12 17.55 21.09
N PRO A 93 22.34 17.41 20.52
CA PRO A 93 22.90 18.36 19.56
C PRO A 93 22.17 18.37 18.22
N LEU A 94 21.40 17.32 17.90
CA LEU A 94 20.55 17.24 16.71
C LEU A 94 19.11 17.76 16.93
N LYS A 95 18.81 18.37 18.09
CA LYS A 95 17.58 19.14 18.31
C LYS A 95 17.37 20.14 17.17
N ASP A 96 16.13 20.25 16.70
CA ASP A 96 15.63 21.18 15.67
C ASP A 96 16.41 21.30 14.34
N THR A 97 17.31 20.34 14.05
CA THR A 97 18.03 20.26 12.76
C THR A 97 17.17 19.80 11.58
N ARG A 98 15.91 19.41 11.79
CA ARG A 98 14.96 18.95 10.76
C ARG A 98 14.74 20.02 9.69
N VAL A 99 14.60 19.60 8.42
CA VAL A 99 14.32 20.50 7.28
C VAL A 99 13.00 20.12 6.62
N ILE A 100 12.19 21.10 6.23
CA ILE A 100 10.93 20.85 5.50
C ILE A 100 11.26 20.47 4.05
N PRO A 101 10.94 19.24 3.58
CA PRO A 101 11.04 18.88 2.17
C PRO A 101 9.86 19.46 1.39
N THR A 102 10.05 19.73 0.11
CA THR A 102 8.91 20.05 -0.77
C THR A 102 8.01 18.83 -0.90
N LYS A 103 6.69 19.02 -0.73
CA LYS A 103 5.70 18.01 -1.13
C LYS A 103 5.74 17.91 -2.67
N ARG A 104 5.76 16.69 -3.18
CA ARG A 104 5.61 16.34 -4.60
C ARG A 104 4.61 15.19 -4.68
N PRO A 105 3.79 15.08 -5.73
CA PRO A 105 2.89 13.96 -5.91
C PRO A 105 3.67 12.63 -5.95
N LYS A 106 2.97 11.54 -5.66
CA LYS A 106 3.53 10.18 -5.76
C LYS A 106 3.80 9.88 -7.23
N LYS A 107 4.89 9.14 -7.52
CA LYS A 107 5.12 8.65 -8.88
C LYS A 107 4.29 7.39 -9.10
N THR A 108 3.21 7.53 -9.86
CA THR A 108 2.37 6.44 -10.38
C THR A 108 3.00 5.82 -11.64
N VAL A 109 2.30 4.90 -12.28
CA VAL A 109 2.48 4.46 -13.67
C VAL A 109 1.19 4.78 -14.42
N GLU A 110 1.29 5.21 -15.68
CA GLU A 110 0.16 5.54 -16.55
C GLU A 110 -0.44 4.27 -17.19
N ASN A 111 -1.76 4.27 -17.44
CA ASN A 111 -2.49 3.07 -17.89
C ASN A 111 -1.94 2.48 -19.21
N ASP A 112 -1.68 3.33 -20.21
CA ASP A 112 -1.06 2.93 -21.48
C ASP A 112 0.30 2.19 -21.29
N VAL A 113 1.14 2.65 -20.36
CA VAL A 113 2.40 1.98 -20.00
C VAL A 113 2.14 0.61 -19.34
N ILE A 114 1.09 0.48 -18.52
CA ILE A 114 0.67 -0.79 -17.90
C ILE A 114 0.16 -1.76 -18.97
N VAL A 115 -0.69 -1.31 -19.90
CA VAL A 115 -1.21 -2.12 -21.00
C VAL A 115 -0.09 -2.63 -21.90
N ARG A 116 0.89 -1.79 -22.27
CA ARG A 116 2.08 -2.25 -23.02
C ARG A 116 2.87 -3.32 -22.27
N ALA A 117 3.10 -3.14 -20.97
CA ALA A 117 3.85 -4.09 -20.15
C ALA A 117 3.13 -5.43 -19.99
N ARG A 118 1.80 -5.42 -19.78
CA ARG A 118 0.94 -6.62 -19.78
C ARG A 118 1.01 -7.34 -21.12
N ASN A 119 0.82 -6.62 -22.22
CA ASN A 119 0.77 -7.22 -23.56
C ASN A 119 2.12 -7.80 -23.98
N TRP A 120 3.23 -7.17 -23.59
CA TRP A 120 4.56 -7.75 -23.79
C TRP A 120 4.75 -9.02 -22.97
N LEU A 121 4.38 -9.03 -21.69
CA LEU A 121 4.44 -10.25 -20.87
C LEU A 121 3.59 -11.39 -21.44
N ARG A 122 2.37 -11.10 -21.93
CA ARG A 122 1.52 -12.09 -22.64
C ARG A 122 2.19 -12.61 -23.92
N PHE A 123 2.80 -11.72 -24.73
CA PHE A 123 3.58 -12.13 -25.90
C PHE A 123 4.76 -13.07 -25.52
N LEU A 124 5.52 -12.75 -24.47
CA LEU A 124 6.60 -13.61 -23.99
C LEU A 124 6.08 -14.97 -23.50
N VAL A 125 4.86 -15.05 -22.94
CA VAL A 125 4.24 -16.35 -22.62
C VAL A 125 3.97 -17.16 -23.88
N GLN A 126 3.35 -16.56 -24.91
CA GLN A 126 3.07 -17.25 -26.16
C GLN A 126 4.37 -17.65 -26.91
N GLU A 127 5.44 -16.87 -26.79
CA GLU A 127 6.79 -17.22 -27.26
C GLU A 127 7.33 -18.48 -26.55
N GLU A 128 7.29 -18.55 -25.21
CA GLU A 128 7.78 -19.73 -24.46
C GLU A 128 6.93 -20.98 -24.75
N LEU A 129 5.61 -20.85 -24.85
CA LEU A 129 4.71 -21.95 -25.21
C LEU A 129 4.98 -22.51 -26.60
N SER A 130 5.02 -21.63 -27.62
CA SER A 130 5.07 -22.03 -29.03
C SER A 130 6.46 -22.48 -29.49
N THR A 131 7.53 -21.97 -28.87
CA THR A 131 8.91 -22.30 -29.26
C THR A 131 9.56 -23.36 -28.36
N GLY A 132 9.02 -23.59 -27.15
CA GLY A 132 9.69 -24.36 -26.10
C GLY A 132 11.01 -23.75 -25.61
N LYS A 133 11.32 -22.52 -26.02
CA LYS A 133 12.60 -21.84 -25.73
C LYS A 133 12.42 -20.73 -24.71
N ARG A 134 13.54 -20.35 -24.11
CA ARG A 134 13.64 -19.31 -23.10
C ARG A 134 13.43 -17.91 -23.70
N SER A 135 12.44 -17.15 -23.22
CA SER A 135 12.24 -15.74 -23.56
C SER A 135 13.18 -14.79 -22.79
N GLU A 136 13.00 -13.48 -22.99
CA GLU A 136 13.65 -12.46 -22.15
C GLU A 136 13.27 -12.56 -20.66
N ILE A 137 12.06 -13.00 -20.30
CA ILE A 137 11.54 -12.96 -18.91
C ILE A 137 10.94 -14.33 -18.54
N THR A 138 11.79 -15.33 -18.38
CA THR A 138 11.38 -16.71 -18.03
C THR A 138 11.17 -16.93 -16.51
N PRO A 139 10.23 -17.79 -16.09
CA PRO A 139 9.08 -18.25 -16.88
C PRO A 139 8.06 -17.12 -16.99
N ALA A 140 7.64 -16.80 -18.22
CA ALA A 140 6.87 -15.59 -18.49
C ALA A 140 5.51 -15.59 -17.78
N TRP A 141 4.87 -16.75 -17.67
CA TRP A 141 3.56 -16.90 -17.01
C TRP A 141 3.63 -16.57 -15.52
N PHE A 142 4.75 -16.90 -14.85
CA PHE A 142 4.98 -16.59 -13.44
C PHE A 142 5.20 -15.09 -13.26
N TRP A 143 6.01 -14.46 -14.13
CA TRP A 143 6.28 -13.04 -14.04
C TRP A 143 5.08 -12.18 -14.44
N LEU A 144 4.22 -12.64 -15.35
CA LEU A 144 2.88 -12.10 -15.60
C LEU A 144 1.99 -12.20 -14.35
N THR A 145 1.97 -13.38 -13.69
CA THR A 145 1.20 -13.59 -12.45
C THR A 145 1.69 -12.67 -11.32
N VAL A 146 3.00 -12.47 -11.17
CA VAL A 146 3.59 -11.48 -10.24
C VAL A 146 3.19 -10.04 -10.62
N PHE A 147 3.24 -9.69 -11.90
CA PHE A 147 2.88 -8.36 -12.40
C PHE A 147 1.41 -8.02 -12.12
N GLU A 148 0.48 -8.92 -12.46
CA GLU A 148 -0.94 -8.73 -12.22
C GLU A 148 -1.27 -8.69 -10.72
N THR A 149 -0.57 -9.50 -9.90
CA THR A 149 -0.71 -9.43 -8.44
C THR A 149 -0.34 -8.04 -7.91
N PHE A 150 0.76 -7.44 -8.38
CA PHE A 150 1.12 -6.07 -7.96
C PHE A 150 0.18 -5.00 -8.52
N TYR A 151 -0.34 -5.18 -9.74
CA TYR A 151 -1.32 -4.27 -10.36
C TYR A 151 -2.66 -4.27 -9.62
N TYR A 152 -3.32 -5.42 -9.49
CA TYR A 152 -4.67 -5.52 -8.92
C TYR A 152 -4.74 -5.27 -7.40
N THR A 153 -3.67 -5.56 -6.65
CA THR A 153 -3.71 -5.52 -5.17
C THR A 153 -2.94 -4.36 -4.53
N GLY A 154 -1.92 -3.82 -5.20
CA GLY A 154 -0.96 -2.90 -4.57
C GLY A 154 -0.22 -3.49 -3.36
N ILE A 155 -0.09 -4.82 -3.27
CA ILE A 155 0.63 -5.52 -2.19
C ILE A 155 2.09 -5.02 -2.08
N ARG A 156 2.62 -5.01 -0.85
CA ARG A 156 4.03 -4.64 -0.62
C ARG A 156 4.95 -5.77 -1.12
N LEU A 157 6.10 -5.43 -1.70
CA LEU A 157 7.08 -6.41 -2.19
C LEU A 157 7.40 -7.49 -1.14
N ASN A 158 7.76 -7.08 0.08
CA ASN A 158 8.09 -8.01 1.16
C ASN A 158 6.88 -8.89 1.55
N ALA A 159 5.66 -8.38 1.50
CA ALA A 159 4.46 -9.18 1.78
C ALA A 159 4.22 -10.25 0.71
N LEU A 160 4.41 -9.92 -0.58
CA LEU A 160 4.37 -10.91 -1.67
C LEU A 160 5.48 -11.97 -1.52
N LEU A 161 6.70 -11.56 -1.14
CA LEU A 161 7.81 -12.48 -0.88
C LEU A 161 7.60 -13.34 0.40
N CYS A 162 6.78 -12.89 1.34
CA CYS A 162 6.49 -13.62 2.58
C CYS A 162 5.20 -14.47 2.53
N LEU A 163 4.40 -14.33 1.48
CA LEU A 163 3.16 -15.09 1.27
C LEU A 163 3.47 -16.59 1.10
N ARG A 164 2.66 -17.45 1.71
CA ARG A 164 2.78 -18.92 1.64
C ARG A 164 1.63 -19.57 0.87
N TYR A 165 1.81 -20.83 0.47
CA TYR A 165 0.77 -21.63 -0.18
C TYR A 165 -0.52 -21.67 0.64
N GLU A 166 -0.43 -21.93 1.95
CA GLU A 166 -1.57 -21.92 2.90
C GLU A 166 -2.24 -20.53 3.08
N ASN A 167 -1.66 -19.46 2.52
CA ASN A 167 -2.16 -18.08 2.70
C ASN A 167 -3.11 -17.65 1.58
N VAL A 168 -3.42 -18.53 0.62
CA VAL A 168 -4.33 -18.29 -0.50
C VAL A 168 -5.55 -19.20 -0.37
N ASP A 169 -6.72 -18.61 -0.19
CA ASP A 169 -8.01 -19.32 -0.27
C ASP A 169 -8.69 -18.97 -1.60
N LEU A 170 -8.72 -19.91 -2.53
CA LEU A 170 -9.38 -19.75 -3.83
C LEU A 170 -10.92 -19.86 -3.73
N GLY A 171 -11.44 -20.53 -2.71
CA GLY A 171 -12.88 -20.71 -2.50
C GLY A 171 -13.54 -19.45 -1.95
N GLN A 172 -12.92 -18.83 -0.93
CA GLN A 172 -13.32 -17.50 -0.44
C GLN A 172 -12.78 -16.34 -1.29
N ARG A 173 -11.86 -16.63 -2.23
CA ARG A 173 -11.13 -15.65 -3.05
C ARG A 173 -10.38 -14.61 -2.20
N LEU A 174 -9.66 -15.06 -1.17
CA LEU A 174 -8.92 -14.22 -0.23
C LEU A 174 -7.42 -14.59 -0.15
N ILE A 175 -6.58 -13.58 0.01
CA ILE A 175 -5.15 -13.71 0.31
C ILE A 175 -4.91 -13.19 1.74
N ARG A 176 -4.46 -14.06 2.65
CA ARG A 176 -4.13 -13.71 4.05
C ARG A 176 -2.69 -13.23 4.17
N VAL A 177 -2.47 -11.93 4.29
CA VAL A 177 -1.14 -11.37 4.52
C VAL A 177 -0.84 -11.34 6.02
N ARG A 178 0.15 -12.15 6.43
CA ARG A 178 0.50 -12.40 7.83
C ARG A 178 1.16 -11.19 8.51
N GLY A 179 0.72 -10.85 9.72
CA GLY A 179 1.06 -9.62 10.42
C GLY A 179 2.54 -9.46 10.75
N GLU A 180 3.21 -10.53 11.16
CA GLU A 180 4.65 -10.58 11.46
C GLU A 180 5.51 -10.03 10.31
N THR A 181 5.12 -10.40 9.09
CA THR A 181 5.83 -10.12 7.84
C THR A 181 5.62 -8.67 7.40
N GLU A 182 4.55 -8.04 7.87
CA GLU A 182 4.16 -6.68 7.53
C GLU A 182 4.73 -5.62 8.47
N LYS A 183 4.97 -4.42 7.93
CA LYS A 183 5.49 -3.29 8.72
C LYS A 183 4.46 -2.76 9.73
N THR A 184 3.18 -3.07 9.55
CA THR A 184 2.11 -2.69 10.48
C THR A 184 1.92 -3.64 11.64
N HIS A 185 2.59 -4.81 11.65
CA HIS A 185 2.37 -5.87 12.64
C HIS A 185 0.88 -6.27 12.77
N ARG A 186 0.16 -6.28 11.63
CA ARG A 186 -1.28 -6.56 11.53
C ARG A 186 -1.58 -7.45 10.35
N GLU A 187 -2.22 -8.58 10.64
CA GLU A 187 -2.89 -9.45 9.68
C GLU A 187 -3.91 -8.63 8.84
N PHE A 188 -4.04 -8.95 7.55
CA PHE A 188 -5.16 -8.46 6.74
C PHE A 188 -5.46 -9.39 5.56
N MET A 189 -6.72 -9.38 5.11
CA MET A 189 -7.15 -10.08 3.90
C MET A 189 -7.13 -9.12 2.71
N ILE A 190 -6.69 -9.62 1.55
CA ILE A 190 -6.82 -8.98 0.25
C ILE A 190 -7.79 -9.83 -0.59
N PRO A 191 -8.90 -9.29 -1.13
CA PRO A 191 -9.76 -10.02 -2.05
C PRO A 191 -9.08 -10.22 -3.40
N ILE A 192 -9.39 -11.33 -4.08
CA ILE A 192 -8.89 -11.66 -5.42
C ILE A 192 -9.95 -11.25 -6.46
N PRO A 193 -9.74 -10.20 -7.28
CA PRO A 193 -10.66 -9.84 -8.37
C PRO A 193 -10.67 -10.89 -9.48
N ASP A 194 -11.74 -10.94 -10.29
CA ASP A 194 -11.90 -11.96 -11.34
C ASP A 194 -10.74 -12.01 -12.34
N GLY A 195 -10.23 -10.84 -12.77
CA GLY A 195 -9.05 -10.74 -13.65
C GLY A 195 -7.72 -11.19 -13.01
N LEU A 196 -7.67 -11.29 -11.67
CA LEU A 196 -6.52 -11.85 -10.95
C LEU A 196 -6.71 -13.35 -10.63
N LEU A 197 -7.95 -13.81 -10.52
CA LEU A 197 -8.29 -15.16 -10.06
C LEU A 197 -7.66 -16.25 -10.93
N GLN A 198 -7.66 -16.09 -12.25
CA GLN A 198 -7.10 -17.08 -13.18
C GLN A 198 -5.58 -17.27 -12.97
N HIS A 199 -4.85 -16.17 -12.75
CA HIS A 199 -3.43 -16.22 -12.41
C HIS A 199 -3.17 -16.91 -11.06
N PHE A 200 -4.06 -16.73 -10.08
CA PHE A 200 -3.99 -17.42 -8.80
C PHE A 200 -4.36 -18.90 -8.87
N VAL A 201 -5.33 -19.29 -9.70
CA VAL A 201 -5.61 -20.71 -10.01
C VAL A 201 -4.38 -21.36 -10.67
N LEU A 202 -3.78 -20.70 -11.66
CA LEU A 202 -2.62 -21.20 -12.38
C LEU A 202 -1.41 -21.46 -11.47
N ILE A 203 -1.03 -20.48 -10.64
CA ILE A 203 0.14 -20.63 -9.75
C ILE A 203 -0.12 -21.66 -8.63
N MET A 204 -1.36 -21.79 -8.15
CA MET A 204 -1.71 -22.76 -7.10
C MET A 204 -1.74 -24.20 -7.62
N ASP A 205 -2.32 -24.46 -8.80
CA ASP A 205 -2.24 -25.80 -9.44
C ASP A 205 -0.79 -26.18 -9.77
N THR A 206 0.01 -25.22 -10.26
CA THR A 206 1.44 -25.42 -10.51
C THR A 206 2.22 -25.69 -9.22
N ALA A 207 1.95 -24.95 -8.15
CA ALA A 207 2.57 -25.18 -6.83
C ALA A 207 2.25 -26.57 -6.27
N ASN A 208 0.99 -27.01 -6.40
CA ASN A 208 0.54 -28.33 -5.99
C ASN A 208 1.30 -29.44 -6.75
N ARG A 209 1.46 -29.32 -8.08
CA ARG A 209 2.22 -30.25 -8.93
C ARG A 209 3.71 -30.30 -8.58
N VAL A 210 4.30 -29.17 -8.21
CA VAL A 210 5.70 -29.03 -7.79
C VAL A 210 5.90 -29.40 -6.29
N GLY A 211 4.88 -29.97 -5.64
CA GLY A 211 4.96 -30.49 -4.27
C GLY A 211 5.25 -29.38 -3.25
N PHE A 212 4.56 -28.25 -3.33
CA PHE A 212 4.69 -27.18 -2.34
C PHE A 212 4.12 -27.61 -0.98
N ALA A 213 4.90 -27.43 0.08
CA ALA A 213 4.40 -27.52 1.44
C ALA A 213 3.49 -26.32 1.78
N PRO A 214 2.56 -26.43 2.76
CA PRO A 214 1.73 -25.30 3.20
C PRO A 214 2.53 -24.03 3.53
N THR A 215 3.73 -24.21 4.09
CA THR A 215 4.67 -23.17 4.50
C THR A 215 5.58 -22.64 3.38
N ASP A 216 5.52 -23.20 2.17
CA ASP A 216 6.37 -22.79 1.04
C ASP A 216 5.97 -21.43 0.47
N GLN A 217 6.96 -20.65 0.04
CA GLN A 217 6.78 -19.34 -0.58
C GLN A 217 6.09 -19.49 -1.94
N ILE A 218 4.78 -19.21 -2.03
CA ILE A 218 3.99 -19.38 -3.27
C ILE A 218 4.59 -18.61 -4.45
N PHE A 219 5.04 -17.37 -4.23
CA PHE A 219 5.80 -16.61 -5.22
C PHE A 219 7.30 -16.96 -5.15
N ASN A 220 7.69 -18.16 -5.63
CA ASN A 220 9.09 -18.58 -5.69
C ASN A 220 9.52 -19.04 -7.09
N VAL A 221 10.04 -18.12 -7.92
CA VAL A 221 10.51 -18.41 -9.28
C VAL A 221 11.52 -19.56 -9.38
N ASN A 222 12.30 -19.80 -8.32
CA ASN A 222 13.30 -20.87 -8.29
C ASN A 222 12.68 -22.27 -8.24
N ARG A 223 11.44 -22.42 -7.75
CA ARG A 223 10.70 -23.69 -7.80
C ARG A 223 10.01 -23.91 -9.16
N TYR A 224 9.84 -22.86 -9.96
CA TYR A 224 9.14 -22.91 -11.26
C TYR A 224 10.08 -22.86 -12.48
N SER A 225 11.41 -22.75 -12.29
CA SER A 225 12.36 -22.71 -13.40
C SER A 225 13.79 -23.06 -12.97
N GLY A 226 14.38 -24.09 -13.61
CA GLY A 226 15.76 -24.53 -13.38
C GLY A 226 16.85 -23.50 -13.76
N TYR A 227 16.49 -22.38 -14.39
CA TYR A 227 17.41 -21.26 -14.63
C TYR A 227 17.73 -20.45 -13.36
N TYR A 228 16.97 -20.65 -12.28
CA TYR A 228 17.16 -19.97 -11.00
C TYR A 228 17.52 -20.99 -9.91
N ARG A 229 18.59 -20.73 -9.16
CA ARG A 229 19.22 -21.70 -8.24
C ARG A 229 19.28 -21.23 -6.78
N ARG A 230 18.30 -20.45 -6.32
CA ARG A 230 18.15 -20.07 -4.89
C ARG A 230 17.03 -20.89 -4.25
N GLU A 231 17.11 -21.08 -2.94
CA GLU A 231 16.05 -21.72 -2.16
C GLU A 231 14.74 -20.92 -2.19
N SER A 232 14.83 -19.59 -2.06
CA SER A 232 13.70 -18.65 -2.06
C SER A 232 13.90 -17.52 -3.07
N MET A 233 12.79 -16.95 -3.54
CA MET A 233 12.80 -15.73 -4.34
C MET A 233 13.04 -14.51 -3.43
N ASN A 234 13.92 -13.61 -3.86
CA ASN A 234 14.26 -12.40 -3.11
C ASN A 234 13.85 -11.10 -3.84
N SER A 235 14.09 -9.96 -3.20
CA SER A 235 13.89 -8.61 -3.76
C SER A 235 14.57 -8.44 -5.13
N ASP A 236 15.80 -8.91 -5.24
CA ASP A 236 16.70 -8.60 -6.35
C ASP A 236 16.23 -9.30 -7.63
N GLN A 237 15.64 -10.50 -7.52
CA GLN A 237 15.01 -11.19 -8.65
C GLN A 237 13.79 -10.40 -9.18
N VAL A 238 12.98 -9.83 -8.29
CA VAL A 238 11.82 -9.00 -8.66
C VAL A 238 12.26 -7.65 -9.23
N GLU A 239 13.29 -7.02 -8.66
CA GLU A 239 13.86 -5.77 -9.20
C GLU A 239 14.55 -5.99 -10.56
N ALA A 240 15.20 -7.14 -10.78
CA ALA A 240 15.79 -7.50 -12.06
C ALA A 240 14.72 -7.69 -13.16
N MET A 241 13.57 -8.31 -12.83
CA MET A 241 12.43 -8.39 -13.74
C MET A 241 11.86 -6.99 -14.03
N TYR A 242 11.58 -6.18 -13.01
CA TYR A 242 11.07 -4.82 -13.22
C TYR A 242 12.05 -3.87 -13.91
N LYS A 243 13.36 -4.14 -13.88
CA LYS A 243 14.36 -3.44 -14.69
C LYS A 243 14.19 -3.74 -16.18
N LYS A 244 13.85 -4.97 -16.58
CA LYS A 244 13.54 -5.34 -17.97
C LYS A 244 12.24 -4.68 -18.44
N LEU A 245 11.16 -4.78 -17.66
CA LEU A 245 9.89 -4.08 -17.94
C LEU A 245 10.11 -2.56 -18.08
N THR A 246 10.92 -1.96 -17.21
CA THR A 246 11.28 -0.53 -17.28
C THR A 246 12.01 -0.17 -18.57
N ALA A 247 12.93 -1.03 -19.03
CA ALA A 247 13.70 -0.79 -20.25
C ALA A 247 12.80 -0.87 -21.50
N MET A 248 11.94 -1.89 -21.60
CA MET A 248 10.97 -2.03 -22.69
C MET A 248 9.94 -0.90 -22.69
N ALA A 249 9.28 -0.64 -21.55
CA ALA A 249 8.13 0.27 -21.50
C ALA A 249 8.49 1.77 -21.57
N GLY A 250 9.79 2.10 -21.55
CA GLY A 250 10.32 3.48 -21.53
C GLY A 250 10.10 4.24 -20.21
N THR A 251 9.34 3.68 -19.28
CA THR A 251 8.96 4.29 -18.00
C THR A 251 9.32 3.38 -16.84
N ARG A 252 9.98 3.92 -15.81
CA ARG A 252 10.35 3.15 -14.62
C ARG A 252 9.12 2.61 -13.89
N MET A 253 8.95 1.29 -13.93
CA MET A 253 7.95 0.53 -13.17
C MET A 253 8.61 -0.10 -11.93
N THR A 254 7.89 -0.14 -10.80
CA THR A 254 8.28 -0.91 -9.59
C THR A 254 7.02 -1.28 -8.79
N PRO A 255 7.03 -2.30 -7.91
CA PRO A 255 5.90 -2.65 -7.04
C PRO A 255 5.33 -1.47 -6.25
N HIS A 256 6.23 -0.61 -5.73
CA HIS A 256 5.84 0.60 -5.02
C HIS A 256 5.12 1.64 -5.89
N ARG A 257 5.36 1.66 -7.22
CA ARG A 257 4.61 2.53 -8.13
C ARG A 257 3.21 1.98 -8.46
N PHE A 258 3.04 0.68 -8.70
CA PHE A 258 1.69 0.09 -8.86
C PHE A 258 0.82 0.38 -7.64
N ARG A 259 1.40 0.17 -6.44
CA ARG A 259 0.79 0.55 -5.17
C ARG A 259 0.47 2.04 -5.05
N HIS A 260 1.20 2.93 -5.72
CA HIS A 260 0.83 4.36 -5.80
C HIS A 260 -0.26 4.62 -6.86
N THR A 261 -0.26 3.92 -7.99
CA THR A 261 -1.30 3.99 -9.03
C THR A 261 -2.66 3.62 -8.45
N ILE A 262 -2.84 2.40 -7.93
CA ILE A 262 -4.13 1.95 -7.37
C ILE A 262 -4.61 2.83 -6.21
N ALA A 263 -3.69 3.35 -5.39
CA ALA A 263 -4.02 4.28 -4.30
C ALA A 263 -4.55 5.63 -4.83
N SER A 264 -3.97 6.16 -5.91
CA SER A 264 -4.44 7.39 -6.55
C SER A 264 -5.71 7.18 -7.38
N GLU A 265 -5.88 6.01 -8.00
CA GLU A 265 -7.08 5.66 -8.78
C GLU A 265 -8.31 5.53 -7.87
N LEU A 266 -8.19 4.81 -6.75
CA LEU A 266 -9.27 4.71 -5.75
C LEU A 266 -9.64 6.05 -5.10
N MET A 267 -8.69 7.02 -5.03
CA MET A 267 -8.95 8.38 -4.57
C MET A 267 -9.46 9.33 -5.67
N LYS A 268 -9.52 8.87 -6.93
CA LYS A 268 -10.11 9.57 -8.08
C LYS A 268 -11.51 9.05 -8.43
N GLN A 269 -11.91 7.88 -7.95
CA GLN A 269 -13.30 7.41 -8.03
C GLN A 269 -14.25 8.38 -7.34
N PRO A 270 -15.50 8.61 -7.84
CA PRO A 270 -16.40 9.64 -7.31
C PRO A 270 -16.66 9.58 -5.80
N GLU A 271 -16.78 8.37 -5.25
CA GLU A 271 -17.02 8.12 -3.82
C GLU A 271 -15.81 8.43 -2.91
N ARG A 272 -14.59 8.46 -3.48
CA ARG A 272 -13.30 8.72 -2.80
C ARG A 272 -13.15 8.02 -1.44
N ASN A 273 -13.57 6.75 -1.35
CA ASN A 273 -13.68 6.04 -0.08
C ASN A 273 -12.29 5.74 0.54
N ILE A 274 -11.87 6.66 1.42
CA ILE A 274 -10.57 6.62 2.11
C ILE A 274 -10.43 5.38 3.03
N HIS A 275 -11.54 4.82 3.53
CA HIS A 275 -11.52 3.63 4.38
C HIS A 275 -11.21 2.38 3.58
N ILE A 276 -11.84 2.18 2.41
CA ILE A 276 -11.52 1.08 1.48
C ILE A 276 -10.03 1.12 1.11
N THR A 277 -9.54 2.30 0.67
CA THR A 277 -8.14 2.46 0.24
C THR A 277 -7.14 2.26 1.40
N LYS A 278 -7.47 2.74 2.62
CA LYS A 278 -6.66 2.50 3.82
C LYS A 278 -6.60 1.02 4.21
N ASN A 279 -7.72 0.31 4.08
CA ASN A 279 -7.84 -1.11 4.46
C ASN A 279 -7.15 -2.02 3.45
N LEU A 280 -7.46 -1.90 2.14
CA LEU A 280 -6.82 -2.65 1.05
C LEU A 280 -5.29 -2.52 1.08
N LEU A 281 -4.79 -1.32 1.39
CA LEU A 281 -3.35 -1.06 1.46
C LEU A 281 -2.75 -1.37 2.84
N ASN A 282 -3.54 -1.73 3.86
CA ASN A 282 -3.11 -1.85 5.26
C ASN A 282 -2.24 -0.66 5.70
N HIS A 283 -2.82 0.55 5.67
CA HIS A 283 -2.18 1.76 6.20
C HIS A 283 -2.56 1.95 7.68
N SER A 284 -1.57 1.84 8.58
CA SER A 284 -1.77 2.03 10.02
C SER A 284 -2.25 3.43 10.38
N ASN A 285 -1.82 4.46 9.64
CA ASN A 285 -2.26 5.84 9.79
C ASN A 285 -3.08 6.29 8.57
N ILE A 286 -4.24 6.92 8.81
CA ILE A 286 -5.08 7.52 7.76
C ILE A 286 -4.37 8.64 6.99
N ALA A 287 -3.45 9.35 7.65
CA ALA A 287 -2.66 10.42 7.03
C ALA A 287 -1.82 9.93 5.84
N THR A 288 -1.34 8.67 5.85
CA THR A 288 -0.65 8.08 4.69
C THR A 288 -1.56 7.74 3.52
N THR A 289 -2.88 7.65 3.71
CA THR A 289 -3.87 7.57 2.61
C THR A 289 -4.25 8.97 2.12
N MET A 290 -4.32 9.97 3.01
CA MET A 290 -4.55 11.38 2.60
C MET A 290 -3.44 11.93 1.69
N GLU A 291 -2.24 11.33 1.65
CA GLU A 291 -1.17 11.69 0.70
C GLU A 291 -1.48 11.36 -0.78
N TYR A 292 -2.59 10.70 -1.09
CA TYR A 292 -3.04 10.39 -2.47
C TYR A 292 -4.26 11.21 -2.93
N ILE A 293 -4.84 12.05 -2.05
CA ILE A 293 -5.98 12.90 -2.39
C ILE A 293 -5.45 14.14 -3.12
N GLU A 294 -5.62 14.16 -4.44
CA GLU A 294 -5.28 15.30 -5.29
C GLU A 294 -6.49 16.27 -5.40
N PRO A 295 -6.25 17.59 -5.53
CA PRO A 295 -7.33 18.57 -5.67
C PRO A 295 -8.04 18.42 -7.01
N ASP A 296 -9.33 18.10 -6.95
CA ASP A 296 -10.22 18.06 -8.10
C ASP A 296 -10.80 19.45 -8.37
N TYR A 297 -10.17 20.18 -9.30
CA TYR A 297 -10.55 21.58 -9.60
C TYR A 297 -11.89 21.71 -10.30
N ASP A 298 -12.35 20.66 -10.98
CA ASP A 298 -13.63 20.68 -11.70
C ASP A 298 -14.78 20.43 -10.74
N LEU A 299 -14.68 19.41 -9.87
CA LEU A 299 -15.62 19.22 -8.76
C LEU A 299 -15.65 20.44 -7.80
N MET A 300 -14.50 21.08 -7.54
CA MET A 300 -14.47 22.34 -6.79
C MET A 300 -15.27 23.45 -7.47
N ARG A 301 -15.12 23.59 -8.80
CA ARG A 301 -15.85 24.60 -9.58
C ARG A 301 -17.35 24.32 -9.57
N ASP A 302 -17.76 23.06 -9.71
CA ASP A 302 -19.15 22.66 -9.71
C ASP A 302 -19.82 22.91 -8.35
N VAL A 303 -19.14 22.60 -7.24
CA VAL A 303 -19.62 22.94 -5.88
C VAL A 303 -19.66 24.45 -5.65
N MET A 304 -18.74 25.23 -6.21
CA MET A 304 -18.78 26.70 -6.17
C MET A 304 -19.96 27.27 -6.99
N ASN A 305 -20.24 26.71 -8.16
CA ASN A 305 -21.37 27.09 -9.01
C ASN A 305 -22.70 26.73 -8.33
N GLU A 306 -22.84 25.52 -7.81
CA GLU A 306 -24.03 25.03 -7.07
C GLU A 306 -24.29 25.87 -5.81
N ARG A 307 -23.24 26.38 -5.15
CA ARG A 307 -23.37 27.39 -4.09
C ARG A 307 -23.88 28.74 -4.62
N GLY A 308 -23.42 29.19 -5.79
CA GLY A 308 -23.87 30.44 -6.42
C GLY A 308 -25.35 30.44 -6.81
N HIS A 309 -25.90 29.28 -7.17
CA HIS A 309 -27.33 29.14 -7.52
C HIS A 309 -28.28 29.14 -6.30
N LYS A 310 -27.76 29.02 -5.07
CA LYS A 310 -28.57 29.04 -3.83
C LYS A 310 -28.91 30.47 -3.44
N GLN A 311 -30.06 30.96 -3.92
CA GLN A 311 -30.56 32.31 -3.64
C GLN A 311 -30.54 32.65 -2.13
N ALA A 312 -29.96 33.80 -1.80
CA ALA A 312 -29.95 34.31 -0.43
C ALA A 312 -31.37 34.72 -0.01
N LYS A 313 -31.89 34.14 1.09
CA LYS A 313 -33.20 34.49 1.69
C LYS A 313 -33.21 35.86 2.39
N ILE A 314 -32.46 36.85 1.90
CA ILE A 314 -32.45 38.21 2.45
C ILE A 314 -33.49 39.04 1.70
N ASN A 315 -34.71 39.04 2.23
CA ASN A 315 -35.83 39.74 1.63
C ASN A 315 -35.76 41.24 1.97
N TYR A 316 -35.04 42.03 1.17
CA TYR A 316 -34.86 43.49 1.32
C TYR A 316 -36.14 44.31 1.06
N LEU A 317 -37.32 43.78 1.40
CA LEU A 317 -38.55 44.55 1.45
C LEU A 317 -38.46 45.56 2.60
N ILE A 318 -38.21 46.81 2.25
CA ILE A 318 -38.32 47.97 3.14
C ILE A 318 -39.73 47.93 3.75
N ARG A 319 -39.83 47.64 5.06
CA ARG A 319 -41.11 47.73 5.76
C ARG A 319 -41.59 49.18 5.70
N PRO A 320 -42.75 49.48 5.10
CA PRO A 320 -43.28 50.84 5.11
C PRO A 320 -43.59 51.22 6.57
N VAL A 321 -42.99 52.31 7.04
CA VAL A 321 -43.19 52.80 8.40
C VAL A 321 -44.55 53.47 8.46
N THR A 322 -45.59 52.71 8.81
CA THR A 322 -46.92 53.25 9.11
C THR A 322 -46.86 53.96 10.48
N PRO A 323 -47.12 55.28 10.56
CA PRO A 323 -47.11 55.98 11.83
C PRO A 323 -48.29 55.48 12.69
N LYS A 324 -48.02 55.13 13.95
CA LYS A 324 -49.07 54.76 14.91
C LYS A 324 -49.84 56.01 15.34
N CYS A 325 -51.01 56.23 14.74
CA CYS A 325 -52.04 57.05 15.37
C CYS A 325 -52.55 56.33 16.64
N PRO A 326 -52.63 56.99 17.80
CA PRO A 326 -53.15 56.39 19.03
C PRO A 326 -54.67 56.36 19.01
N ALA A 327 -55.25 55.24 18.53
CA ALA A 327 -56.68 54.99 18.67
C ALA A 327 -57.04 54.64 20.12
N LEU A 328 -58.13 55.23 20.64
CA LEU A 328 -58.66 54.92 21.98
C LEU A 328 -59.16 53.47 22.06
N ALA A 329 -59.15 52.93 23.28
CA ALA A 329 -59.66 51.58 23.55
C ALA A 329 -61.17 51.47 23.31
N THR A 330 -61.59 50.39 22.66
CA THR A 330 -63.00 49.99 22.56
C THR A 330 -63.30 48.87 23.56
N GLY A 331 -64.32 49.08 24.40
CA GLY A 331 -64.97 48.00 25.15
C GLY A 331 -66.19 47.45 24.41
N SER A 332 -66.83 46.44 25.02
CA SER A 332 -68.14 45.88 24.63
C SER A 332 -68.20 45.02 23.33
N ALA A 333 -67.78 43.77 23.48
CA ALA A 333 -68.62 42.55 23.36
C ALA A 333 -69.49 42.26 22.09
N ALA A 334 -69.51 40.94 21.79
CA ALA A 334 -70.46 40.20 20.95
C ALA A 334 -70.35 40.42 19.40
N GLN A 335 -70.76 39.48 18.54
CA GLN A 335 -71.46 38.20 18.73
C GLN A 335 -70.73 37.01 18.05
N MET A 336 -71.07 35.78 18.46
CA MET A 336 -70.84 34.57 17.64
C MET A 336 -72.00 34.37 16.66
N VAL A 337 -71.72 34.10 15.38
CA VAL A 337 -72.59 33.30 14.51
C VAL A 337 -71.71 32.36 13.68
N SER A 338 -72.10 31.08 13.61
CA SER A 338 -71.45 30.04 12.81
C SER A 338 -71.92 30.09 11.35
N LEU A 339 -71.14 29.53 10.41
CA LEU A 339 -71.68 28.60 9.41
C LEU A 339 -70.57 27.83 8.67
N VAL A 340 -70.90 26.61 8.23
CA VAL A 340 -69.97 25.65 7.60
C VAL A 340 -70.24 25.54 6.10
N ALA A 341 -69.24 25.90 5.29
CA ALA A 341 -68.94 25.42 3.94
C ALA A 341 -67.63 26.08 3.47
N GLY A 342 -66.77 25.47 2.65
CA GLY A 342 -66.79 24.15 2.05
C GLY A 342 -66.06 24.15 0.69
N LYS A 343 -65.41 23.04 0.33
CA LYS A 343 -64.63 22.78 -0.91
C LYS A 343 -63.22 23.39 -1.01
N ASP A 344 -62.25 22.48 -0.95
CA ASP A 344 -61.32 22.14 -2.04
C ASP A 344 -60.62 23.28 -2.82
N LEU A 345 -59.31 23.42 -2.59
CA LEU A 345 -58.30 23.01 -3.59
C LEU A 345 -56.89 22.92 -2.97
N GLN A 346 -56.14 21.90 -3.37
CA GLN A 346 -54.72 21.67 -3.04
C GLN A 346 -53.81 22.08 -4.24
N PRO A 347 -52.47 21.90 -4.18
CA PRO A 347 -51.53 22.38 -3.16
C PRO A 347 -50.29 23.08 -3.78
N THR A 348 -49.50 23.83 -2.99
CA THR A 348 -48.13 24.21 -3.39
C THR A 348 -47.10 24.03 -2.27
N THR A 349 -46.24 23.03 -2.48
CA THR A 349 -44.78 23.01 -2.22
C THR A 349 -44.17 23.77 -1.02
N GLY A 350 -43.31 23.09 -0.22
CA GLY A 350 -42.13 23.79 0.34
C GLY A 350 -41.48 23.30 1.64
N LYS A 351 -40.76 22.16 1.58
CA LYS A 351 -39.56 21.79 2.40
C LYS A 351 -39.40 22.33 3.84
N TYR A 352 -39.34 21.37 4.77
CA TYR A 352 -38.35 21.25 5.87
C TYR A 352 -37.92 22.50 6.67
N SER A 353 -38.23 22.46 7.97
CA SER A 353 -37.59 23.29 9.00
C SER A 353 -36.22 22.75 9.41
N GLU A 354 -35.29 23.66 9.71
CA GLU A 354 -34.10 23.39 10.52
C GLU A 354 -34.28 24.12 11.85
N ARG A 355 -34.06 23.46 12.99
CA ARG A 355 -34.27 24.06 14.33
C ARG A 355 -32.95 24.59 14.89
N GLN A 356 -33.04 25.73 15.58
CA GLN A 356 -31.91 26.39 16.21
C GLN A 356 -31.44 25.64 17.46
N ALA A 357 -30.15 25.76 17.77
CA ALA A 357 -29.63 25.48 19.11
C ALA A 357 -30.03 26.58 20.10
N THR A 358 -29.95 26.27 21.40
CA THR A 358 -30.05 27.22 22.50
C THR A 358 -28.73 27.26 23.26
N GLU A 359 -28.22 28.46 23.50
CA GLU A 359 -27.11 28.72 24.43
C GLU A 359 -27.69 29.15 25.79
N ASP A 360 -27.09 28.69 26.88
CA ASP A 360 -27.18 29.28 28.22
C ASP A 360 -25.86 29.01 28.95
N ALA A 361 -25.50 29.83 29.95
CA ALA A 361 -24.08 30.09 30.27
C ALA A 361 -23.73 30.22 31.77
N VAL A 362 -22.42 30.44 32.01
CA VAL A 362 -21.77 31.02 33.22
C VAL A 362 -21.27 30.05 34.33
N SER A 363 -19.93 29.91 34.37
CA SER A 363 -18.99 29.72 35.52
C SER A 363 -19.20 28.57 36.54
N SER A 364 -18.26 28.21 37.43
CA SER A 364 -16.93 28.77 37.81
C SER A 364 -15.94 27.68 38.29
N ASP A 365 -14.64 28.01 38.38
CA ASP A 365 -13.59 27.16 38.99
C ASP A 365 -13.80 26.87 40.48
N THR A 366 -13.33 25.71 40.96
CA THR A 366 -12.66 25.51 42.27
C THR A 366 -11.86 24.19 42.28
N THR A 367 -10.73 24.14 42.99
CA THR A 367 -9.75 23.04 43.09
C THR A 367 -10.01 22.02 44.21
N ALA A 368 -9.73 20.73 44.00
CA ALA A 368 -9.32 19.74 45.03
C ALA A 368 -8.69 18.46 44.42
N GLU A 369 -7.98 17.66 45.22
CA GLU A 369 -7.26 16.41 44.83
C GLU A 369 -7.80 15.13 45.56
N PRO A 370 -7.31 13.89 45.28
CA PRO A 370 -8.09 12.63 45.46
C PRO A 370 -7.76 11.75 46.70
N LEU A 371 -8.64 10.77 46.99
CA LEU A 371 -8.54 9.50 47.80
C LEU A 371 -9.99 8.89 47.84
N GLU A 372 -10.35 7.59 47.95
CA GLU A 372 -9.76 6.23 47.91
C GLU A 372 -10.57 5.36 46.88
N GLN A 373 -10.28 4.13 46.41
CA GLN A 373 -9.72 2.84 46.89
C GLN A 373 -10.70 1.81 47.53
N ILE A 374 -10.74 0.59 46.94
CA ILE A 374 -11.12 -0.75 47.52
C ILE A 374 -12.64 -1.07 47.66
N PRO A 375 -13.14 -2.35 47.58
CA PRO A 375 -12.53 -3.64 47.21
C PRO A 375 -13.16 -4.36 45.97
N SER A 376 -12.63 -5.54 45.64
CA SER A 376 -13.25 -6.55 44.76
C SER A 376 -14.04 -7.62 45.55
N VAL A 377 -14.88 -8.40 44.85
CA VAL A 377 -15.47 -9.66 45.34
C VAL A 377 -15.45 -10.69 44.21
N ALA A 378 -15.26 -11.98 44.52
CA ALA A 378 -15.20 -13.06 43.54
C ALA A 378 -16.02 -14.31 43.94
N GLY A 379 -16.66 -14.94 42.95
CA GLY A 379 -17.32 -16.25 42.97
C GLY A 379 -17.56 -16.67 41.51
N LYS A 380 -17.33 -17.92 41.07
CA LYS A 380 -17.93 -19.20 41.51
C LYS A 380 -19.45 -19.25 41.24
N THR A 381 -19.99 -20.18 40.47
CA THR A 381 -19.42 -21.34 39.72
C THR A 381 -20.34 -21.74 38.55
N ASP A 382 -19.96 -22.81 37.85
CA ASP A 382 -20.83 -23.80 37.18
C ASP A 382 -21.21 -23.64 35.71
N SER A 383 -21.30 -24.81 35.09
CA SER A 383 -21.55 -25.12 33.68
C SER A 383 -23.04 -25.28 33.36
N THR A 384 -23.44 -25.07 32.09
CA THR A 384 -24.05 -26.14 31.26
C THR A 384 -24.30 -25.73 29.79
N SER A 385 -24.25 -26.73 28.91
CA SER A 385 -24.99 -26.92 27.63
C SER A 385 -25.13 -25.79 26.58
N SER A 386 -24.69 -26.10 25.36
CA SER A 386 -25.17 -25.49 24.10
C SER A 386 -26.65 -25.79 23.81
N PRO A 387 -27.27 -25.03 22.88
CA PRO A 387 -27.67 -25.63 21.59
C PRO A 387 -27.12 -24.77 20.41
N VAL A 388 -26.63 -25.29 19.28
CA VAL A 388 -27.19 -26.28 18.34
C VAL A 388 -28.53 -25.85 17.76
N PHE A 389 -28.51 -25.33 16.53
CA PHE A 389 -29.69 -25.19 15.68
C PHE A 389 -29.30 -25.64 14.27
N GLU A 390 -30.05 -26.61 13.73
CA GLU A 390 -29.83 -27.16 12.38
C GLU A 390 -30.66 -26.43 11.31
N LEU A 391 -30.38 -26.79 10.05
CA LEU A 391 -30.96 -26.20 8.84
C LEU A 391 -32.46 -26.53 8.68
N GLY A 392 -33.21 -25.62 8.05
CA GLY A 392 -34.63 -25.82 7.76
C GLY A 392 -35.15 -24.91 6.64
N GLU A 393 -35.12 -25.43 5.42
CA GLU A 393 -35.88 -24.95 4.23
C GLU A 393 -36.53 -26.19 3.57
N PRO A 394 -37.50 -26.07 2.63
CA PRO A 394 -38.07 -24.86 2.01
C PRO A 394 -39.62 -24.78 2.01
N SER A 395 -40.22 -23.66 1.55
CA SER A 395 -41.29 -23.68 0.50
C SER A 395 -41.94 -22.31 0.16
N SER A 396 -42.23 -22.14 -1.14
CA SER A 396 -43.30 -21.33 -1.77
C SER A 396 -43.53 -19.84 -1.42
N ALA A 397 -42.96 -18.97 -2.26
CA ALA A 397 -43.65 -17.99 -3.12
C ALA A 397 -44.82 -17.11 -2.61
N CYS A 398 -44.65 -15.79 -2.76
CA CYS A 398 -45.71 -14.85 -3.18
C CYS A 398 -45.06 -13.65 -3.92
N ASP A 399 -45.73 -13.11 -4.94
CA ASP A 399 -45.20 -12.04 -5.81
C ASP A 399 -45.31 -10.62 -5.22
N THR A 400 -44.24 -9.84 -5.33
CA THR A 400 -44.32 -8.37 -5.46
C THR A 400 -43.31 -7.86 -6.47
N ARG A 401 -43.77 -7.15 -7.50
CA ARG A 401 -42.92 -6.54 -8.54
C ARG A 401 -42.07 -5.40 -7.97
N SER A 402 -40.78 -5.39 -8.30
CA SER A 402 -39.93 -4.20 -8.30
C SER A 402 -39.15 -4.15 -9.62
N GLU A 403 -39.12 -2.97 -10.26
CA GLU A 403 -38.56 -2.81 -11.60
C GLU A 403 -37.02 -2.75 -11.53
N SER A 404 -36.37 -3.88 -11.81
CA SER A 404 -34.92 -3.95 -11.99
C SER A 404 -34.54 -3.49 -13.40
N THR A 405 -34.04 -2.26 -13.52
CA THR A 405 -33.44 -1.77 -14.78
C THR A 405 -32.17 -2.58 -15.09
N SER A 406 -32.32 -3.64 -15.86
CA SER A 406 -31.21 -4.50 -16.28
C SER A 406 -30.32 -3.77 -17.28
N MET A 407 -29.25 -3.13 -16.77
CA MET A 407 -28.08 -2.86 -17.60
C MET A 407 -27.46 -4.21 -17.96
N THR A 408 -27.83 -4.73 -19.13
CA THR A 408 -27.22 -5.93 -19.71
C THR A 408 -25.74 -5.66 -19.94
N ILE A 409 -24.90 -6.22 -19.06
CA ILE A 409 -23.45 -6.21 -19.24
C ILE A 409 -23.15 -7.00 -20.52
N ASP A 410 -22.44 -6.37 -21.45
CA ASP A 410 -22.03 -6.98 -22.72
C ASP A 410 -20.95 -8.04 -22.46
N VAL A 411 -21.38 -9.29 -22.28
CA VAL A 411 -20.53 -10.44 -21.93
C VAL A 411 -19.49 -10.72 -23.03
N GLY A 412 -19.82 -10.44 -24.30
CA GLY A 412 -18.95 -10.70 -25.46
C GLY A 412 -17.64 -9.91 -25.48
N LYS A 413 -17.44 -8.98 -24.52
CA LYS A 413 -16.21 -8.18 -24.42
C LYS A 413 -15.15 -8.74 -23.46
N LEU A 414 -15.43 -9.85 -22.77
CA LEU A 414 -14.45 -10.56 -21.91
C LEU A 414 -13.88 -11.83 -22.54
N GLU A 415 -14.50 -12.37 -23.60
CA GLU A 415 -14.18 -13.70 -24.14
C GLU A 415 -12.77 -13.82 -24.75
N TYR A 416 -12.10 -12.70 -25.03
CA TYR A 416 -10.77 -12.64 -25.66
C TYR A 416 -9.59 -12.93 -24.70
N GLU A 417 -9.82 -13.18 -23.41
CA GLU A 417 -8.74 -13.41 -22.42
C GLU A 417 -8.65 -14.85 -21.87
N PHE A 418 -9.57 -15.76 -22.23
CA PHE A 418 -9.73 -17.04 -21.50
C PHE A 418 -9.01 -18.25 -22.12
N CYS A 419 -9.04 -18.44 -23.45
CA CYS A 419 -8.46 -19.63 -24.08
C CYS A 419 -6.95 -19.78 -23.80
N GLU A 420 -6.20 -18.68 -23.83
CA GLU A 420 -4.75 -18.69 -23.59
C GLU A 420 -4.41 -19.28 -22.20
N LEU A 421 -5.20 -19.03 -21.16
CA LEU A 421 -4.88 -19.45 -19.79
C LEU A 421 -5.15 -20.93 -19.53
N GLU A 422 -6.14 -21.54 -20.20
CA GLU A 422 -6.31 -23.00 -20.16
C GLU A 422 -5.20 -23.74 -20.93
N ASP A 423 -4.70 -23.14 -22.01
CA ASP A 423 -3.60 -23.66 -22.83
C ASP A 423 -2.25 -23.53 -22.10
N ILE A 424 -1.96 -22.37 -21.48
CA ILE A 424 -0.82 -22.18 -20.57
C ILE A 424 -0.87 -23.24 -19.46
N ALA A 425 -2.03 -23.42 -18.83
CA ALA A 425 -2.20 -24.42 -17.80
C ALA A 425 -1.98 -25.84 -18.36
N ARG A 426 -2.45 -26.17 -19.58
CA ARG A 426 -2.25 -27.49 -20.20
C ARG A 426 -0.78 -27.78 -20.47
N TRP A 427 -0.08 -26.84 -21.07
CA TRP A 427 1.36 -26.94 -21.32
C TRP A 427 2.17 -27.08 -20.02
N ILE A 428 1.77 -26.38 -18.94
CA ILE A 428 2.38 -26.59 -17.61
C ILE A 428 2.03 -27.96 -17.04
N ARG A 429 0.79 -28.46 -17.20
CA ARG A 429 0.40 -29.82 -16.78
C ARG A 429 1.25 -30.90 -17.45
N GLU A 430 1.65 -30.66 -18.70
CA GLU A 430 2.46 -31.57 -19.52
C GLU A 430 3.96 -31.44 -19.21
N ASN A 431 4.49 -30.22 -19.01
CA ASN A 431 5.93 -29.98 -18.85
C ASN A 431 6.43 -29.89 -17.40
N ALA A 432 5.54 -29.72 -16.40
CA ALA A 432 5.94 -29.67 -14.98
C ALA A 432 6.45 -31.02 -14.43
N ALA A 433 6.33 -32.12 -15.18
CA ALA A 433 6.84 -33.44 -14.82
C ALA A 433 8.38 -33.55 -14.81
N GLY A 434 9.09 -32.57 -15.40
CA GLY A 434 10.53 -32.39 -15.17
C GLY A 434 11.48 -33.16 -16.10
N GLU A 435 10.99 -34.04 -16.98
CA GLU A 435 11.82 -34.70 -18.01
C GLU A 435 12.12 -33.78 -19.20
N MET A 436 12.93 -32.74 -18.97
CA MET A 436 13.78 -32.23 -20.05
C MET A 436 14.87 -33.27 -20.36
N ALA A 437 14.53 -34.23 -21.21
CA ALA A 437 15.52 -35.04 -21.89
C ALA A 437 16.41 -34.11 -22.73
N VAL A 438 17.64 -33.86 -22.27
CA VAL A 438 18.66 -33.23 -23.09
C VAL A 438 19.02 -34.22 -24.19
N GLN A 439 18.42 -34.03 -25.37
CA GLN A 439 18.89 -34.68 -26.58
C GLN A 439 20.22 -34.04 -26.98
N ASP A 440 21.31 -34.58 -26.45
CA ASP A 440 22.63 -34.36 -27.01
C ASP A 440 22.61 -34.82 -28.47
N SER A 441 22.75 -33.87 -29.39
CA SER A 441 22.77 -34.12 -30.83
C SER A 441 24.08 -34.78 -31.23
N ALA A 442 24.14 -36.11 -31.05
CA ALA A 442 25.28 -36.96 -31.38
C ALA A 442 25.42 -37.18 -32.91
N ASP A 443 25.60 -36.09 -33.66
CA ASP A 443 25.79 -36.14 -35.11
C ASP A 443 27.22 -36.60 -35.48
N THR A 444 27.34 -37.91 -35.55
CA THR A 444 28.39 -38.74 -36.16
C THR A 444 29.22 -38.04 -37.25
N HIS A 445 30.52 -37.87 -37.00
CA HIS A 445 31.51 -37.59 -38.06
C HIS A 445 31.73 -38.80 -38.98
N PRO A 446 31.78 -38.60 -40.31
CA PRO A 446 32.71 -39.31 -41.18
C PRO A 446 34.04 -38.52 -41.30
N ALA A 447 35.18 -39.22 -41.36
CA ALA A 447 36.51 -38.62 -41.22
C ALA A 447 37.29 -38.52 -42.54
N THR A 448 38.17 -37.50 -42.62
CA THR A 448 39.40 -37.51 -43.45
C THR A 448 40.51 -36.70 -42.78
N ASN A 449 41.62 -37.38 -42.48
CA ASN A 449 43.02 -36.94 -42.27
C ASN A 449 43.32 -35.42 -42.41
N SER A 450 44.10 -34.80 -41.51
CA SER A 450 45.52 -35.13 -41.34
C SER A 450 46.15 -34.76 -39.96
N GLU A 451 47.45 -35.04 -39.83
CA GLU A 451 48.22 -35.27 -38.60
C GLU A 451 49.01 -34.00 -38.09
N PRO A 452 49.90 -34.03 -37.06
CA PRO A 452 49.58 -33.33 -35.81
C PRO A 452 50.63 -32.30 -35.32
N GLN A 453 50.33 -31.58 -34.24
CA GLN A 453 51.36 -31.05 -33.32
C GLN A 453 50.83 -30.91 -31.88
N ALA A 454 51.76 -30.93 -30.91
CA ALA A 454 51.49 -31.11 -29.48
C ALA A 454 51.84 -29.82 -28.66
N PRO A 455 51.85 -29.82 -27.30
CA PRO A 455 51.03 -28.88 -26.55
C PRO A 455 51.80 -27.67 -25.98
N GLY A 456 51.05 -26.63 -25.60
CA GLY A 456 51.54 -25.48 -24.83
C GLY A 456 50.61 -25.17 -23.66
N GLU A 457 51.19 -24.99 -22.47
CA GLU A 457 50.48 -24.61 -21.24
C GLU A 457 50.11 -23.11 -21.28
N VAL A 458 48.94 -22.74 -20.74
CA VAL A 458 48.62 -21.36 -20.35
C VAL A 458 47.91 -21.35 -19.00
N SER A 459 48.27 -20.38 -18.17
CA SER A 459 47.99 -20.30 -16.73
C SER A 459 46.54 -19.95 -16.35
N GLU A 460 46.24 -20.17 -15.07
CA GLU A 460 45.11 -19.55 -14.37
C GLU A 460 45.14 -18.01 -14.42
N GLY A 461 43.99 -17.39 -14.14
CA GLY A 461 43.89 -16.00 -13.68
C GLY A 461 43.08 -15.07 -14.58
N PHE A 462 41.88 -14.69 -14.13
CA PHE A 462 41.24 -13.44 -14.54
C PHE A 462 40.45 -12.81 -13.39
N ASP A 463 40.64 -11.50 -13.22
CA ASP A 463 40.31 -10.78 -12.00
C ASP A 463 38.86 -10.33 -11.83
N ARG A 464 38.46 -10.11 -10.57
CA ARG A 464 37.18 -9.51 -10.20
C ARG A 464 37.26 -7.98 -10.27
N ILE A 465 36.75 -7.39 -11.36
CA ILE A 465 36.66 -5.93 -11.48
C ILE A 465 35.59 -5.38 -10.50
N PRO A 466 35.94 -4.43 -9.59
CA PRO A 466 35.00 -3.87 -8.62
C PRO A 466 34.07 -2.80 -9.22
N TRP A 467 32.93 -2.57 -8.57
CA TRP A 467 31.95 -1.57 -9.00
C TRP A 467 32.39 -0.13 -8.67
N GLY A 468 32.39 0.74 -9.68
CA GLY A 468 32.61 2.18 -9.54
C GLY A 468 31.88 3.00 -10.62
N ASP A 469 31.34 4.14 -10.21
CA ASP A 469 30.90 5.31 -10.99
C ASP A 469 30.50 5.16 -12.47
N ARG A 470 29.17 5.10 -12.72
CA ARG A 470 28.54 5.81 -13.85
C ARG A 470 27.16 6.39 -13.48
N PHE A 471 27.15 7.66 -13.08
CA PHE A 471 25.99 8.56 -13.17
C PHE A 471 26.47 9.89 -13.77
N ALA A 472 26.27 10.05 -15.08
CA ALA A 472 26.51 11.29 -15.81
C ALA A 472 25.58 11.31 -17.04
N VAL A 473 25.00 12.49 -17.31
CA VAL A 473 23.85 12.73 -18.22
C VAL A 473 22.54 12.15 -17.67
#